data_AF-A0AAN7RQ07-F1
#
_entry.id   AF-A0AAN7RQ07-F1
#
_cell.length_a   1.000
_cell.length_b   1.000
_cell.length_c   1.000
_cell.angle_alpha   90.00
_cell.angle_beta   90.00
_cell.angle_gamma   90.00
#
_symmetry.space_group_name_H-M   'P 1'
#
loop_
_entity.id
_entity.type
_entity.pdbx_description
1 polymer ?
#
loop_
_entity_poly.entity_id
_entity_poly.type
_entity_poly.pdbx_seq_one_letter_code
_entity_poly.pdbx_strand_id
1 'polypeptide(L)'
;MRRHRLPRAVIGGGPDGPGGRGWGGRPRWRRRRWRGEAAAAAMMSGAEDREAGGGPAAPSAPSAALPGPAAAAGGPGEAGGAEEAGSLLGGARPHGEAGADPDAPPKKRLRAAGTGAAGPEGAAGSVKLEERLYSVLCCTVCLDLPKASVYQCTNGHLMCAGCFIHLLADARLKEEQATCPNCRCEISKSLCCRNLAVEKAVSELPSECGFCMQQFPRSLLERHQKEECQDRVTQCKYKRIGCPWQGPYHELTVHEAECTHPTKTGNELMEILDEMDQTRKKEMQLYNSIFSLLSFEKIGYTEVQFRPYRTDDFITRLYYETPRLTVLNQTWVLKARVNDSERNPNLSCKRTLSFQLILKSKINSPMECSFLLLEGPYDDVKIHPVIYHFVFSNENNETDYMALPIVDSVECNKLLAAKNINLRLFIFQIQK
;
A
#
# COMPACT_ATOMS: atom_id res chain seq x y z
N MET A 1 41.83 -67.28 -6.03
CA MET A 1 40.78 -68.32 -6.20
C MET A 1 39.68 -67.75 -7.12
N ARG A 2 39.00 -68.44 -8.05
CA ARG A 2 38.12 -69.64 -7.97
C ARG A 2 36.92 -69.43 -7.02
N ARG A 3 35.66 -69.75 -7.38
CA ARG A 3 35.10 -70.54 -8.53
C ARG A 3 33.61 -70.19 -8.79
N HIS A 4 33.08 -70.51 -9.99
CA HIS A 4 31.63 -70.63 -10.34
C HIS A 4 30.81 -69.31 -10.40
N ARG A 5 29.61 -69.21 -11.05
CA ARG A 5 28.82 -70.16 -11.90
C ARG A 5 27.93 -69.44 -12.95
N LEU A 6 27.38 -70.24 -13.88
CA LEU A 6 26.20 -70.02 -14.74
C LEU A 6 25.40 -71.35 -14.78
N PRO A 7 24.09 -71.39 -15.11
CA PRO A 7 23.57 -71.66 -16.48
C PRO A 7 22.55 -70.59 -16.98
N ARG A 8 22.22 -70.40 -18.29
CA ARG A 8 21.33 -71.18 -19.23
C ARG A 8 19.90 -71.41 -18.68
N ALA A 9 18.76 -71.42 -19.42
CA ALA A 9 18.40 -71.57 -20.86
C ALA A 9 16.92 -71.07 -21.10
N VAL A 10 16.20 -71.06 -22.26
CA VAL A 10 16.46 -71.24 -23.73
C VAL A 10 15.26 -70.77 -24.63
N ILE A 11 15.54 -70.14 -25.79
CA ILE A 11 14.88 -70.10 -27.15
C ILE A 11 13.33 -70.11 -27.38
N GLY A 12 12.88 -69.26 -28.34
CA GLY A 12 11.75 -69.48 -29.29
C GLY A 12 10.94 -68.21 -29.64
N GLY A 13 10.53 -67.88 -30.87
CA GLY A 13 10.77 -68.42 -32.23
C GLY A 13 10.10 -67.52 -33.31
N GLY A 14 10.57 -67.52 -34.57
CA GLY A 14 9.98 -66.77 -35.71
C GLY A 14 9.03 -67.63 -36.60
N PRO A 15 8.71 -67.26 -37.87
CA PRO A 15 9.22 -66.18 -38.74
C PRO A 15 8.10 -65.13 -39.05
N ASP A 16 7.92 -64.39 -40.18
CA ASP A 16 8.55 -64.28 -41.53
C ASP A 16 8.32 -62.86 -42.16
N GLY A 17 8.35 -62.70 -43.49
CA GLY A 17 8.15 -61.45 -44.26
C GLY A 17 7.11 -61.57 -45.40
N PRO A 18 7.30 -60.97 -46.61
CA PRO A 18 8.44 -60.15 -47.08
C PRO A 18 8.12 -58.86 -47.90
N GLY A 19 9.13 -57.97 -48.01
CA GLY A 19 9.30 -56.99 -49.13
C GLY A 19 8.64 -55.59 -48.99
N GLY A 20 9.22 -54.51 -49.52
CA GLY A 20 10.58 -54.33 -50.06
C GLY A 20 10.77 -53.04 -50.91
N ARG A 21 11.91 -52.34 -50.72
CA ARG A 21 12.37 -51.09 -51.41
C ARG A 21 11.52 -49.83 -51.08
N GLY A 22 12.05 -48.59 -51.01
CA GLY A 22 13.45 -48.11 -51.04
C GLY A 22 13.53 -46.59 -51.38
N TRP A 23 14.63 -45.92 -50.99
CA TRP A 23 15.03 -44.53 -51.35
C TRP A 23 14.26 -43.34 -50.74
N GLY A 24 14.95 -42.19 -50.64
CA GLY A 24 14.37 -40.85 -50.42
C GLY A 24 14.50 -40.28 -48.99
N GLY A 25 15.39 -39.31 -48.77
CA GLY A 25 15.53 -38.64 -47.47
C GLY A 25 15.88 -37.15 -47.56
N ARG A 26 15.31 -36.34 -46.65
CA ARG A 26 15.75 -34.99 -46.22
C ARG A 26 14.96 -34.55 -44.94
N PRO A 27 15.35 -33.47 -44.22
CA PRO A 27 15.28 -33.47 -42.75
C PRO A 27 13.98 -32.97 -42.09
N ARG A 28 13.79 -33.44 -40.86
CA ARG A 28 12.66 -33.14 -39.95
C ARG A 28 12.86 -31.81 -39.20
N TRP A 29 12.28 -30.72 -39.72
CA TRP A 29 12.25 -29.42 -39.03
C TRP A 29 11.43 -29.48 -37.73
N ARG A 30 12.08 -29.46 -36.56
CA ARG A 30 11.41 -29.29 -35.26
C ARG A 30 10.99 -27.83 -35.07
N ARG A 31 9.72 -27.50 -35.32
CA ARG A 31 9.12 -26.25 -34.81
C ARG A 31 9.12 -26.26 -33.27
N ARG A 32 10.12 -25.61 -32.63
CA ARG A 32 10.02 -25.21 -31.23
C ARG A 32 9.05 -24.04 -31.14
N ARG A 33 7.80 -24.28 -30.73
CA ARG A 33 6.89 -23.20 -30.31
C ARG A 33 7.50 -22.55 -29.07
N TRP A 34 7.92 -21.30 -29.17
CA TRP A 34 8.41 -20.52 -28.03
C TRP A 34 7.30 -20.31 -27.01
N ARG A 35 7.61 -20.39 -25.71
CA ARG A 35 6.71 -20.03 -24.62
C ARG A 35 6.95 -18.56 -24.22
N GLY A 36 6.71 -17.62 -25.14
CA GLY A 36 6.89 -16.19 -24.86
C GLY A 36 5.71 -15.60 -24.08
N GLU A 37 4.50 -15.78 -24.60
CA GLU A 37 3.29 -15.07 -24.16
C GLU A 37 2.91 -15.32 -22.69
N ALA A 38 3.14 -16.55 -22.19
CA ALA A 38 2.80 -16.93 -20.82
C ALA A 38 3.71 -16.31 -19.74
N ALA A 39 4.94 -15.91 -20.09
CA ALA A 39 5.88 -15.33 -19.14
C ALA A 39 5.57 -13.85 -18.86
N ALA A 40 5.22 -13.09 -19.90
CA ALA A 40 4.86 -11.67 -19.78
C ALA A 40 3.59 -11.47 -18.93
N ALA A 41 2.56 -12.29 -19.15
CA ALA A 41 1.32 -12.24 -18.37
C ALA A 41 1.57 -12.52 -16.87
N ALA A 42 2.46 -13.47 -16.55
CA ALA A 42 2.79 -13.85 -15.17
C ALA A 42 3.62 -12.80 -14.41
N MET A 43 4.23 -11.83 -15.10
CA MET A 43 4.96 -10.71 -14.46
C MET A 43 4.06 -9.51 -14.14
N MET A 44 2.88 -9.42 -14.76
CA MET A 44 2.00 -8.23 -14.68
C MET A 44 0.60 -8.52 -14.11
N SER A 45 0.33 -9.76 -13.68
CA SER A 45 -0.95 -10.17 -13.09
C SER A 45 -0.79 -10.38 -11.58
N GLY A 46 -1.10 -9.35 -10.79
CA GLY A 46 -1.23 -9.50 -9.34
C GLY A 46 -2.36 -10.47 -9.01
N ALA A 47 -2.08 -11.49 -8.19
CA ALA A 47 -3.07 -12.48 -7.79
C ALA A 47 -3.89 -11.98 -6.60
N GLU A 48 -5.23 -12.01 -6.73
CA GLU A 48 -6.18 -11.79 -5.65
C GLU A 48 -6.12 -12.92 -4.59
N ASP A 49 -6.76 -12.68 -3.44
CA ASP A 49 -6.56 -13.35 -2.15
C ASP A 49 -6.31 -14.85 -2.11
N ARG A 50 -5.35 -15.23 -1.24
CA ARG A 50 -5.33 -16.57 -0.63
C ARG A 50 -4.57 -16.62 0.70
N GLU A 51 -5.27 -16.46 1.81
CA GLU A 51 -4.73 -16.82 3.14
C GLU A 51 -4.46 -18.32 3.25
N ALA A 52 -3.30 -18.68 3.82
CA ALA A 52 -3.01 -20.00 4.36
C ALA A 52 -1.99 -19.85 5.51
N GLY A 53 -2.41 -20.13 6.74
CA GLY A 53 -1.58 -19.92 7.93
C GLY A 53 -0.53 -21.01 8.16
N GLY A 54 0.65 -20.61 8.64
CA GLY A 54 1.72 -21.49 9.10
C GLY A 54 2.63 -20.76 10.10
N GLY A 55 2.99 -21.42 11.21
CA GLY A 55 3.70 -20.79 12.33
C GLY A 55 5.19 -20.48 12.07
N PRO A 56 5.80 -19.57 12.86
CA PRO A 56 7.18 -19.14 12.64
C PRO A 56 8.22 -20.19 13.09
N ALA A 57 9.21 -20.43 12.23
CA ALA A 57 10.46 -21.08 12.63
C ALA A 57 11.45 -20.06 13.20
N ALA A 58 12.17 -20.40 14.26
CA ALA A 58 13.09 -19.49 14.94
C ALA A 58 14.49 -19.45 14.27
N PRO A 59 15.09 -18.26 14.06
CA PRO A 59 16.50 -18.13 13.67
C PRO A 59 17.43 -18.17 14.90
N SER A 60 18.58 -18.82 14.74
CA SER A 60 19.62 -18.95 15.77
C SER A 60 20.51 -17.70 15.91
N ALA A 61 20.92 -17.37 17.13
CA ALA A 61 21.81 -16.24 17.42
C ALA A 61 23.31 -16.57 17.30
N PRO A 62 24.17 -15.62 16.88
CA PRO A 62 25.62 -15.71 17.02
C PRO A 62 26.10 -15.13 18.37
N SER A 63 27.15 -15.70 18.95
CA SER A 63 27.73 -15.26 20.22
C SER A 63 28.76 -14.12 20.04
N ALA A 64 28.83 -13.22 21.02
CA ALA A 64 29.95 -12.31 21.24
C ALA A 64 30.22 -12.17 22.76
N ALA A 65 31.48 -11.95 23.16
CA ALA A 65 31.93 -12.12 24.54
C ALA A 65 32.00 -10.82 25.35
N LEU A 66 31.85 -10.94 26.67
CA LEU A 66 32.30 -9.96 27.66
C LEU A 66 33.82 -10.04 27.85
N PRO A 67 34.45 -8.96 28.34
CA PRO A 67 35.19 -9.12 29.60
C PRO A 67 34.79 -8.09 30.68
N GLY A 68 35.21 -8.35 31.92
CA GLY A 68 34.88 -7.57 33.12
C GLY A 68 35.85 -6.41 33.45
N PRO A 69 35.69 -5.79 34.64
CA PRO A 69 36.27 -4.49 34.96
C PRO A 69 37.65 -4.52 35.67
N ALA A 70 38.31 -3.35 35.71
CA ALA A 70 39.42 -3.00 36.58
C ALA A 70 39.19 -1.59 37.19
N ALA A 71 39.91 -1.19 38.24
CA ALA A 71 39.48 -0.10 39.13
C ALA A 71 40.58 0.90 39.55
N ALA A 72 40.12 2.08 40.00
CA ALA A 72 40.73 3.06 40.90
C ALA A 72 42.04 3.79 40.52
N ALA A 73 42.03 5.13 40.59
CA ALA A 73 42.72 5.92 41.64
C ALA A 73 42.62 7.45 41.42
N GLY A 74 42.65 8.24 42.52
CA GLY A 74 43.20 9.62 42.54
C GLY A 74 42.23 10.81 42.41
N GLY A 75 42.06 11.57 43.51
CA GLY A 75 41.74 13.02 43.51
C GLY A 75 43.01 13.86 43.77
N PRO A 76 42.96 15.11 44.31
CA PRO A 76 41.82 15.81 44.95
C PRO A 76 41.59 17.28 44.47
N GLY A 77 40.65 18.01 45.09
CA GLY A 77 40.43 19.46 44.93
C GLY A 77 39.18 19.98 45.68
N GLU A 78 39.26 21.17 46.30
CA GLU A 78 38.29 21.71 47.29
C GLU A 78 38.14 23.25 47.11
N ALA A 79 37.18 24.01 47.65
CA ALA A 79 36.07 23.81 48.62
C ALA A 79 34.84 24.70 48.17
N GLY A 80 33.79 25.06 48.94
CA GLY A 80 33.40 24.88 50.35
C GLY A 80 32.23 25.82 50.76
N GLY A 81 31.57 25.59 51.91
CA GLY A 81 30.46 26.39 52.49
C GLY A 81 29.05 25.84 52.14
N ALA A 82 28.14 25.45 53.05
CA ALA A 82 27.67 25.93 54.38
C ALA A 82 26.52 26.97 54.29
N GLU A 83 25.26 26.55 54.49
CA GLU A 83 24.40 26.78 55.71
C GLU A 83 23.47 28.02 55.52
N GLU A 84 22.31 28.20 56.16
CA GLU A 84 21.45 27.43 57.09
C GLU A 84 19.98 27.44 56.52
N ALA A 85 19.10 26.46 56.74
CA ALA A 85 18.22 26.23 57.91
C ALA A 85 17.27 27.41 58.30
N GLY A 86 16.00 27.09 58.60
CA GLY A 86 14.97 28.05 59.03
C GLY A 86 13.54 27.52 58.86
N SER A 87 12.90 27.12 59.95
CA SER A 87 11.53 26.58 59.98
C SER A 87 10.64 27.39 60.95
N LEU A 88 9.30 27.31 60.81
CA LEU A 88 8.31 27.01 61.87
C LEU A 88 6.90 27.56 61.60
N LEU A 89 5.93 26.62 61.55
CA LEU A 89 4.58 26.61 62.17
C LEU A 89 3.62 27.83 62.17
N GLY A 90 2.33 27.51 61.92
CA GLY A 90 1.15 28.20 62.50
C GLY A 90 0.35 29.10 61.54
N GLY A 91 -0.99 29.09 61.47
CA GLY A 91 -1.95 28.10 62.02
C GLY A 91 -3.12 28.68 62.83
N ALA A 92 -4.04 29.46 62.23
CA ALA A 92 -5.33 29.82 62.85
C ALA A 92 -6.43 30.21 61.83
N ARG A 93 -7.69 30.05 62.24
CA ARG A 93 -8.95 30.54 61.63
C ARG A 93 -9.79 31.10 62.80
N PRO A 94 -10.71 32.09 62.63
CA PRO A 94 -12.08 31.70 62.23
C PRO A 94 -12.96 32.77 61.52
N HIS A 95 -14.07 32.27 60.95
CA HIS A 95 -15.43 32.84 60.75
C HIS A 95 -15.72 34.29 60.24
N GLY A 96 -16.66 34.33 59.29
CA GLY A 96 -17.49 35.48 58.90
C GLY A 96 -18.48 35.08 57.80
N GLU A 97 -19.78 35.25 58.04
CA GLU A 97 -20.87 35.06 57.06
C GLU A 97 -21.26 36.46 56.48
N ALA A 98 -22.12 36.65 55.46
CA ALA A 98 -23.00 35.78 54.68
C ALA A 98 -23.17 36.36 53.25
N GLY A 99 -23.79 35.61 52.33
CA GLY A 99 -24.23 36.14 51.03
C GLY A 99 -24.73 35.03 50.10
N ALA A 100 -25.96 35.15 49.61
CA ALA A 100 -26.58 34.20 48.69
C ALA A 100 -26.98 34.89 47.39
N ASP A 101 -26.80 34.20 46.26
CA ASP A 101 -27.24 34.64 44.93
C ASP A 101 -27.90 33.43 44.20
N PRO A 102 -29.12 33.52 43.64
CA PRO A 102 -29.90 32.33 43.28
C PRO A 102 -30.32 32.26 41.80
N ASP A 103 -29.44 31.82 40.89
CA ASP A 103 -29.88 31.39 39.54
C ASP A 103 -29.12 30.16 39.01
N ALA A 104 -29.72 28.98 39.18
CA ALA A 104 -29.20 27.70 38.70
C ALA A 104 -30.36 26.75 38.30
N PRO A 105 -30.66 26.56 37.00
CA PRO A 105 -31.80 25.75 36.57
C PRO A 105 -31.63 24.24 36.83
N PRO A 106 -32.73 23.48 37.00
CA PRO A 106 -32.72 22.31 37.89
C PRO A 106 -32.44 20.95 37.22
N LYS A 107 -31.67 20.11 37.94
CA LYS A 107 -31.54 18.66 37.64
C LYS A 107 -32.87 17.94 37.91
N LYS A 108 -33.58 17.53 36.86
CA LYS A 108 -34.88 16.86 36.97
C LYS A 108 -34.71 15.40 37.45
N ARG A 109 -35.40 15.04 38.54
CA ARG A 109 -35.30 13.73 39.22
C ARG A 109 -35.88 12.60 38.36
N LEU A 110 -35.29 11.40 38.45
CA LEU A 110 -35.91 10.18 37.93
C LEU A 110 -37.29 9.95 38.59
N ARG A 111 -38.25 9.47 37.80
CA ARG A 111 -39.44 8.77 38.31
C ARG A 111 -39.28 7.28 38.02
N ALA A 112 -39.56 6.44 39.01
CA ALA A 112 -39.80 5.02 38.77
C ALA A 112 -41.13 4.83 38.04
N ALA A 113 -41.17 3.87 37.13
CA ALA A 113 -42.39 3.37 36.50
C ALA A 113 -42.58 1.89 36.89
N GLY A 114 -43.82 1.49 37.15
CA GLY A 114 -44.16 0.12 37.50
C GLY A 114 -44.78 -0.64 36.33
N THR A 115 -44.42 -1.92 36.22
CA THR A 115 -45.24 -3.03 35.70
C THR A 115 -45.96 -2.87 34.34
N GLY A 116 -45.43 -3.57 33.33
CA GLY A 116 -46.23 -4.63 32.70
C GLY A 116 -46.69 -4.46 31.25
N ALA A 117 -45.82 -4.85 30.30
CA ALA A 117 -46.22 -5.45 29.02
C ALA A 117 -45.04 -6.29 28.48
N ALA A 118 -45.29 -7.52 28.01
CA ALA A 118 -44.23 -8.37 27.46
C ALA A 118 -43.94 -8.01 25.99
N GLY A 119 -42.68 -7.71 25.69
CA GLY A 119 -42.15 -7.34 24.37
C GLY A 119 -40.63 -7.57 24.33
N PRO A 120 -39.98 -7.49 23.16
CA PRO A 120 -38.65 -8.07 22.96
C PRO A 120 -37.49 -7.27 23.60
N GLU A 121 -37.25 -7.48 24.90
CA GLU A 121 -36.17 -6.82 25.66
C GLU A 121 -34.74 -7.09 25.10
N GLY A 122 -34.55 -8.17 24.34
CA GLY A 122 -33.27 -8.50 23.72
C GLY A 122 -32.76 -7.43 22.74
N ALA A 123 -33.65 -6.83 21.94
CA ALA A 123 -33.26 -5.85 20.91
C ALA A 123 -32.77 -4.53 21.52
N ALA A 124 -33.47 -4.02 22.55
CA ALA A 124 -33.06 -2.81 23.28
C ALA A 124 -31.73 -2.98 24.04
N GLY A 125 -31.38 -4.21 24.41
CA GLY A 125 -30.07 -4.54 24.99
C GLY A 125 -28.93 -4.54 23.96
N SER A 126 -29.17 -5.00 22.74
CA SER A 126 -28.17 -5.12 21.66
C SER A 126 -27.71 -3.76 21.13
N VAL A 127 -28.63 -2.88 20.72
CA VAL A 127 -28.31 -1.52 20.23
C VAL A 127 -27.48 -0.75 21.26
N LYS A 128 -27.85 -0.83 22.54
CA LYS A 128 -27.12 -0.21 23.66
C LYS A 128 -25.74 -0.83 23.92
N LEU A 129 -25.43 -2.02 23.39
CA LEU A 129 -24.07 -2.57 23.36
C LEU A 129 -23.31 -2.10 22.11
N GLU A 130 -23.95 -2.12 20.94
CA GLU A 130 -23.37 -1.66 19.66
C GLU A 130 -22.90 -0.20 19.73
N GLU A 131 -23.70 0.72 20.26
CA GLU A 131 -23.32 2.13 20.52
C GLU A 131 -22.05 2.26 21.39
N ARG A 132 -21.93 1.40 22.41
CA ARG A 132 -20.76 1.38 23.31
C ARG A 132 -19.54 0.77 22.63
N LEU A 133 -19.72 -0.27 21.82
CA LEU A 133 -18.66 -0.84 21.01
C LEU A 133 -18.15 0.17 19.97
N TYR A 134 -19.04 0.98 19.37
CA TYR A 134 -18.64 2.07 18.47
C TYR A 134 -17.64 3.01 19.16
N SER A 135 -18.02 3.56 20.31
CA SER A 135 -17.18 4.54 21.03
C SER A 135 -15.87 3.96 21.59
N VAL A 136 -15.78 2.65 21.81
CA VAL A 136 -14.55 1.97 22.30
C VAL A 136 -13.63 1.50 21.17
N LEU A 137 -14.18 1.13 20.01
CA LEU A 137 -13.41 0.55 18.89
C LEU A 137 -13.01 1.57 17.82
N CYS A 138 -13.44 2.83 17.93
CA CYS A 138 -13.03 3.91 17.04
C CYS A 138 -11.51 4.14 17.05
N CYS A 139 -10.98 4.57 15.90
CA CYS A 139 -9.61 5.05 15.82
C CYS A 139 -9.46 6.37 16.58
N THR A 140 -8.44 6.49 17.45
CA THR A 140 -8.18 7.68 18.27
C THR A 140 -7.67 8.90 17.49
N VAL A 141 -7.75 8.89 16.16
CA VAL A 141 -7.25 9.94 15.26
C VAL A 141 -8.37 10.48 14.38
N CYS A 142 -9.05 9.62 13.61
CA CYS A 142 -10.21 10.02 12.80
C CYS A 142 -11.55 9.93 13.52
N LEU A 143 -11.59 9.35 14.74
CA LEU A 143 -12.78 9.12 15.56
C LEU A 143 -13.89 8.27 14.90
N ASP A 144 -13.58 7.65 13.76
CA ASP A 144 -14.42 6.71 13.03
C ASP A 144 -13.95 5.26 13.26
N LEU A 145 -14.84 4.30 12.99
CA LEU A 145 -14.50 2.88 13.06
C LEU A 145 -13.62 2.46 11.87
N PRO A 146 -12.58 1.64 12.10
CA PRO A 146 -11.64 1.25 11.07
C PRO A 146 -12.26 0.36 9.98
N LYS A 147 -12.01 0.71 8.72
CA LYS A 147 -12.48 -0.03 7.52
C LYS A 147 -11.49 -1.08 7.00
N ALA A 148 -10.34 -1.21 7.66
CA ALA A 148 -9.20 -2.05 7.27
C ALA A 148 -8.36 -2.34 8.54
N SER A 149 -7.10 -2.79 8.37
CA SER A 149 -6.19 -3.17 9.46
C SER A 149 -6.14 -2.16 10.62
N VAL A 150 -6.09 -2.67 11.85
CA VAL A 150 -6.08 -1.89 13.09
C VAL A 150 -4.77 -2.09 13.83
N TYR A 151 -4.09 -0.99 14.16
CA TYR A 151 -2.86 -1.00 14.94
C TYR A 151 -3.13 -0.52 16.36
N GLN A 152 -2.63 -1.26 17.33
CA GLN A 152 -2.74 -0.95 18.75
C GLN A 152 -1.37 -0.52 19.28
N CYS A 153 -1.29 0.62 19.99
CA CYS A 153 -0.07 1.00 20.70
C CYS A 153 0.15 0.15 21.96
N THR A 154 1.35 0.17 22.52
CA THR A 154 1.72 -0.59 23.73
C THR A 154 0.78 -0.37 24.93
N ASN A 155 0.14 0.80 25.00
CA ASN A 155 -0.80 1.18 26.07
C ASN A 155 -2.29 0.98 25.69
N GLY A 156 -2.60 0.32 24.57
CA GLY A 156 -3.97 -0.09 24.21
C GLY A 156 -4.75 0.82 23.25
N HIS A 157 -4.23 1.98 22.85
CA HIS A 157 -4.96 2.89 21.95
C HIS A 157 -4.96 2.39 20.49
N LEU A 158 -6.13 2.51 19.85
CA LEU A 158 -6.41 1.96 18.51
C LEU A 158 -6.26 3.00 17.40
N MET A 159 -5.56 2.64 16.33
CA MET A 159 -5.33 3.46 15.15
C MET A 159 -5.68 2.66 13.89
N CYS A 160 -6.50 3.21 13.00
CA CYS A 160 -6.72 2.59 11.68
C CYS A 160 -5.44 2.69 10.83
N ALA A 161 -5.25 1.78 9.88
CA ALA A 161 -4.06 1.73 9.02
C ALA A 161 -3.70 3.10 8.41
N GLY A 162 -4.67 3.82 7.85
CA GLY A 162 -4.45 5.14 7.24
C GLY A 162 -3.89 6.18 8.22
N CYS A 163 -4.52 6.33 9.39
CA CYS A 163 -4.05 7.26 10.41
C CYS A 163 -2.72 6.85 11.05
N PHE A 164 -2.49 5.56 11.26
CA PHE A 164 -1.20 5.05 11.75
C PHE A 164 -0.07 5.37 10.77
N ILE A 165 -0.27 5.11 9.48
CA ILE A 165 0.69 5.43 8.41
C ILE A 165 0.90 6.95 8.30
N HIS A 166 -0.16 7.76 8.42
CA HIS A 166 -0.07 9.23 8.43
C HIS A 166 0.82 9.75 9.58
N LEU A 167 0.63 9.26 10.81
CA LEU A 167 1.44 9.65 11.98
C LEU A 167 2.93 9.28 11.81
N LEU A 168 3.22 8.12 11.20
CA LEU A 168 4.60 7.73 10.88
C LEU A 168 5.23 8.64 9.82
N ALA A 169 4.46 9.04 8.80
CA ALA A 169 4.89 9.97 7.76
C ALA A 169 5.07 11.41 8.29
N ASP A 170 4.19 11.88 9.18
CA ASP A 170 4.31 13.18 9.86
C ASP A 170 5.61 13.25 10.66
N ALA A 171 5.85 12.27 11.53
CA ALA A 171 7.05 12.21 12.35
C ALA A 171 8.33 12.17 11.49
N ARG A 172 8.32 11.37 10.41
CA ARG A 172 9.42 11.32 9.43
C ARG A 172 9.70 12.69 8.81
N LEU A 173 8.66 13.41 8.36
CA LEU A 173 8.79 14.73 7.73
C LEU A 173 9.18 15.85 8.70
N LYS A 174 8.88 15.70 10.00
CA LYS A 174 9.27 16.66 11.06
C LYS A 174 10.61 16.39 11.72
N GLU A 175 11.24 15.24 11.45
CA GLU A 175 12.42 14.76 12.20
C GLU A 175 12.10 14.42 13.68
N GLU A 176 10.82 14.17 13.97
CA GLU A 176 10.32 13.78 15.29
C GLU A 176 10.24 12.26 15.45
N GLN A 177 10.24 11.79 16.70
CA GLN A 177 9.86 10.40 17.00
C GLN A 177 8.32 10.26 16.92
N ALA A 178 7.83 9.25 16.21
CA ALA A 178 6.40 8.99 16.12
C ALA A 178 5.85 8.53 17.47
N THR A 179 4.78 9.16 17.93
CA THR A 179 4.13 8.87 19.23
C THR A 179 2.61 8.75 19.11
N CYS A 180 2.00 7.97 20.02
CA CYS A 180 0.55 7.82 20.09
C CYS A 180 -0.12 9.14 20.55
N PRO A 181 -1.10 9.72 19.82
CA PRO A 181 -1.69 11.01 20.18
C PRO A 181 -2.28 11.08 21.60
N ASN A 182 -2.87 9.98 22.09
CA ASN A 182 -3.51 9.95 23.41
C ASN A 182 -2.50 9.84 24.57
N CYS A 183 -1.57 8.88 24.50
CA CYS A 183 -0.69 8.53 25.63
C CYS A 183 0.80 8.77 25.40
N ARG A 184 1.18 9.35 24.25
CA ARG A 184 2.54 9.79 23.87
C ARG A 184 3.65 8.72 23.94
N CYS A 185 3.32 7.45 24.10
CA CYS A 185 4.28 6.36 23.95
C CYS A 185 4.74 6.24 22.50
N GLU A 186 5.93 5.69 22.28
CA GLU A 186 6.49 5.48 20.95
C GLU A 186 5.60 4.56 20.10
N ILE A 187 5.39 4.91 18.84
CA ILE A 187 4.71 4.06 17.85
C ILE A 187 5.61 3.82 16.65
N SER A 188 5.63 2.57 16.16
CA SER A 188 6.37 2.17 14.96
C SER A 188 5.81 0.86 14.41
N LYS A 189 6.15 0.52 13.15
CA LYS A 189 5.72 -0.75 12.51
C LYS A 189 6.17 -2.01 13.27
N SER A 190 7.08 -1.90 14.24
CA SER A 190 7.55 -3.00 15.10
C SER A 190 7.11 -2.92 16.57
N LEU A 191 6.62 -1.76 17.04
CA LEU A 191 6.13 -1.58 18.42
C LEU A 191 4.60 -1.71 18.53
N CYS A 192 3.86 -1.39 17.46
CA CYS A 192 2.41 -1.50 17.44
C CYS A 192 1.98 -2.84 16.84
N CYS A 193 1.14 -3.59 17.55
CA CYS A 193 0.60 -4.85 17.05
C CYS A 193 -0.62 -4.61 16.17
N ARG A 194 -0.83 -5.48 15.15
CA ARG A 194 -2.07 -5.51 14.38
C ARG A 194 -3.13 -6.28 15.18
N ASN A 195 -4.23 -5.64 15.57
CA ASN A 195 -5.27 -6.25 16.40
C ASN A 195 -6.39 -6.87 15.53
N LEU A 196 -6.14 -8.12 15.12
CA LEU A 196 -7.10 -8.95 14.37
C LEU A 196 -8.41 -9.23 15.12
N ALA A 197 -8.43 -9.12 16.45
CA ALA A 197 -9.65 -9.31 17.25
C ALA A 197 -10.57 -8.07 17.16
N VAL A 198 -9.98 -6.86 17.17
CA VAL A 198 -10.72 -5.61 16.89
C VAL A 198 -11.18 -5.58 15.44
N GLU A 199 -10.35 -5.98 14.47
CA GLU A 199 -10.78 -6.06 13.07
C GLU A 199 -12.03 -6.94 12.88
N LYS A 200 -12.07 -8.12 13.52
CA LYS A 200 -13.24 -9.01 13.51
C LYS A 200 -14.42 -8.46 14.33
N ALA A 201 -14.18 -7.79 15.45
CA ALA A 201 -15.27 -7.15 16.21
C ALA A 201 -15.92 -6.02 15.40
N VAL A 202 -15.13 -5.26 14.63
CA VAL A 202 -15.60 -4.14 13.80
C VAL A 202 -16.25 -4.62 12.49
N SER A 203 -15.90 -5.82 11.98
CA SER A 203 -16.55 -6.39 10.78
C SER A 203 -17.99 -6.82 11.05
N GLU A 204 -18.31 -7.26 12.26
CA GLU A 204 -19.66 -7.72 12.62
C GLU A 204 -20.59 -6.60 13.10
N LEU A 205 -20.07 -5.39 13.34
CA LEU A 205 -20.90 -4.23 13.66
C LEU A 205 -21.78 -3.83 12.45
N PRO A 206 -23.02 -3.38 12.69
CA PRO A 206 -23.94 -2.95 11.63
C PRO A 206 -23.43 -1.69 10.93
N SER A 207 -23.80 -1.58 9.66
CA SER A 207 -23.53 -0.41 8.82
C SER A 207 -24.56 -0.32 7.70
N GLU A 208 -24.93 0.89 7.33
CA GLU A 208 -25.97 1.15 6.32
C GLU A 208 -25.41 1.03 4.90
N CYS A 209 -26.24 0.48 4.01
CA CYS A 209 -25.96 0.45 2.57
C CYS A 209 -26.29 1.80 1.94
N GLY A 210 -25.30 2.46 1.34
CA GLY A 210 -25.45 3.78 0.69
C GLY A 210 -26.33 3.81 -0.57
N PHE A 211 -27.04 2.73 -0.88
CA PHE A 211 -28.04 2.66 -1.95
C PHE A 211 -29.45 2.45 -1.38
N CYS A 212 -29.68 1.34 -0.64
CA CYS A 212 -31.00 0.96 -0.12
C CYS A 212 -31.26 1.38 1.34
N MET A 213 -30.28 2.01 2.02
CA MET A 213 -30.30 2.44 3.42
C MET A 213 -30.57 1.35 4.47
N GLN A 214 -30.59 0.06 4.07
CA GLN A 214 -30.72 -1.08 4.98
C GLN A 214 -29.40 -1.36 5.71
N GLN A 215 -29.49 -1.87 6.94
CA GLN A 215 -28.33 -2.22 7.77
C GLN A 215 -27.87 -3.66 7.55
N PHE A 216 -26.55 -3.83 7.42
CA PHE A 216 -25.88 -5.14 7.30
C PHE A 216 -24.61 -5.17 8.15
N PRO A 217 -24.13 -6.36 8.59
CA PRO A 217 -22.76 -6.51 9.07
C PRO A 217 -21.77 -6.01 8.02
N ARG A 218 -20.75 -5.27 8.44
CA ARG A 218 -19.74 -4.71 7.52
C ARG A 218 -19.00 -5.76 6.69
N SER A 219 -18.79 -6.95 7.26
CA SER A 219 -18.26 -8.14 6.57
C SER A 219 -19.09 -8.57 5.34
N LEU A 220 -20.38 -8.22 5.28
CA LEU A 220 -21.28 -8.54 4.18
C LEU A 220 -21.59 -7.33 3.27
N LEU A 221 -21.30 -6.11 3.72
CA LEU A 221 -21.78 -4.87 3.09
C LEU A 221 -21.25 -4.65 1.67
N GLU A 222 -19.97 -4.92 1.41
CA GLU A 222 -19.38 -4.78 0.07
C GLU A 222 -20.01 -5.75 -0.93
N ARG A 223 -20.13 -7.02 -0.54
CA ARG A 223 -20.77 -8.08 -1.33
C ARG A 223 -22.23 -7.74 -1.61
N HIS A 224 -22.96 -7.24 -0.60
CA HIS A 224 -24.32 -6.73 -0.77
C HIS A 224 -24.38 -5.59 -1.80
N GLN A 225 -23.56 -4.54 -1.64
CA GLN A 225 -23.52 -3.37 -2.53
C GLN A 225 -23.15 -3.72 -3.98
N LYS A 226 -22.30 -4.73 -4.18
CA LYS A 226 -21.79 -5.16 -5.50
C LYS A 226 -22.75 -6.12 -6.22
N GLU A 227 -23.38 -7.04 -5.50
CA GLU A 227 -24.03 -8.22 -6.10
C GLU A 227 -25.52 -8.38 -5.74
N GLU A 228 -25.94 -8.07 -4.51
CA GLU A 228 -27.29 -8.40 -4.00
C GLU A 228 -28.27 -7.21 -3.96
N CYS A 229 -27.76 -6.00 -3.76
CA CYS A 229 -28.57 -4.80 -3.55
C CYS A 229 -29.38 -4.46 -4.80
N GLN A 230 -30.69 -4.28 -4.67
CA GLN A 230 -31.58 -3.97 -5.80
C GLN A 230 -31.42 -2.52 -6.29
N ASP A 231 -30.83 -1.66 -5.46
CA ASP A 231 -30.66 -0.23 -5.71
C ASP A 231 -29.21 0.13 -6.11
N ARG A 232 -28.32 -0.89 -6.21
CA ARG A 232 -26.95 -0.68 -6.68
C ARG A 232 -26.95 -0.15 -8.11
N VAL A 233 -26.03 0.76 -8.40
CA VAL A 233 -25.83 1.30 -9.75
C VAL A 233 -25.31 0.20 -10.66
N THR A 234 -26.06 -0.11 -11.71
CA THR A 234 -25.70 -1.08 -12.75
C THR A 234 -25.74 -0.45 -14.12
N GLN A 235 -25.25 -1.16 -15.13
CA GLN A 235 -25.03 -0.66 -16.47
C GLN A 235 -25.68 -1.62 -17.48
N CYS A 236 -26.36 -1.07 -18.48
CA CYS A 236 -27.05 -1.84 -19.52
C CYS A 236 -26.09 -2.77 -20.26
N LYS A 237 -26.49 -4.01 -20.60
CA LYS A 237 -25.69 -4.93 -21.43
C LYS A 237 -25.24 -4.32 -22.76
N TYR A 238 -26.04 -3.38 -23.29
CA TYR A 238 -25.76 -2.62 -24.51
C TYR A 238 -24.78 -1.46 -24.31
N LYS A 239 -24.17 -1.27 -23.14
CA LYS A 239 -23.03 -0.33 -22.95
C LYS A 239 -21.87 -0.65 -23.88
N ARG A 240 -21.71 -1.91 -24.31
CA ARG A 240 -20.73 -2.33 -25.33
C ARG A 240 -20.98 -1.73 -26.73
N ILE A 241 -22.20 -1.25 -26.99
CA ILE A 241 -22.60 -0.49 -28.19
C ILE A 241 -23.01 0.95 -27.81
N GLY A 242 -22.27 1.55 -26.88
CA GLY A 242 -22.40 2.96 -26.53
C GLY A 242 -23.65 3.34 -25.73
N CYS A 243 -24.40 2.40 -25.16
CA CYS A 243 -25.52 2.75 -24.28
C CYS A 243 -25.01 3.45 -22.99
N PRO A 244 -25.40 4.71 -22.72
CA PRO A 244 -24.90 5.46 -21.57
C PRO A 244 -25.68 5.19 -20.27
N TRP A 245 -26.76 4.39 -20.31
CA TRP A 245 -27.64 4.17 -19.17
C TRP A 245 -26.89 3.53 -17.99
N GLN A 246 -27.04 4.17 -16.83
CA GLN A 246 -26.62 3.65 -15.54
C GLN A 246 -27.73 3.98 -14.53
N GLY A 247 -28.15 3.00 -13.73
CA GLY A 247 -29.29 3.16 -12.82
C GLY A 247 -29.45 1.99 -11.85
N PRO A 248 -30.47 2.02 -10.97
CA PRO A 248 -30.78 0.95 -10.04
C PRO A 248 -30.95 -0.40 -10.74
N TYR A 249 -30.45 -1.48 -10.15
CA TYR A 249 -30.58 -2.82 -10.73
C TYR A 249 -32.03 -3.26 -10.96
N HIS A 250 -32.97 -2.84 -10.11
CA HIS A 250 -34.38 -3.16 -10.30
C HIS A 250 -34.98 -2.54 -11.59
N GLU A 251 -34.45 -1.41 -12.06
CA GLU A 251 -34.86 -0.77 -13.32
C GLU A 251 -34.19 -1.38 -14.57
N LEU A 252 -33.04 -2.06 -14.41
CA LEU A 252 -32.23 -2.59 -15.52
C LEU A 252 -33.06 -3.46 -16.48
N THR A 253 -33.96 -4.29 -15.97
CA THR A 253 -34.77 -5.19 -16.81
C THR A 253 -35.77 -4.43 -17.67
N VAL A 254 -36.33 -3.32 -17.16
CA VAL A 254 -37.23 -2.43 -17.92
C VAL A 254 -36.43 -1.69 -18.98
N HIS A 255 -35.31 -1.07 -18.59
CA HIS A 255 -34.43 -0.39 -19.53
C HIS A 255 -33.94 -1.32 -20.65
N GLU A 256 -33.56 -2.56 -20.34
CA GLU A 256 -33.06 -3.50 -21.35
C GLU A 256 -34.13 -4.01 -22.34
N ALA A 257 -35.42 -3.89 -21.99
CA ALA A 257 -36.54 -4.16 -22.90
C ALA A 257 -36.86 -2.95 -23.78
N GLU A 258 -36.71 -1.73 -23.25
CA GLU A 258 -37.00 -0.46 -23.94
C GLU A 258 -35.76 0.17 -24.62
N CYS A 259 -34.58 -0.45 -24.50
CA CYS A 259 -33.33 0.12 -24.97
C CYS A 259 -33.33 0.31 -26.50
N THR A 260 -33.08 1.55 -26.95
CA THR A 260 -33.02 1.89 -28.38
C THR A 260 -31.67 1.61 -29.03
N HIS A 261 -30.61 1.35 -28.26
CA HIS A 261 -29.27 1.12 -28.83
C HIS A 261 -29.14 -0.10 -29.77
N PRO A 262 -29.87 -1.23 -29.57
CA PRO A 262 -29.89 -2.34 -30.53
C PRO A 262 -30.58 -2.02 -31.87
N THR A 263 -31.39 -0.95 -31.94
CA THR A 263 -32.13 -0.55 -33.15
C THR A 263 -31.61 0.73 -33.80
N LYS A 264 -30.64 1.42 -33.18
CA LYS A 264 -29.88 2.51 -33.80
C LYS A 264 -29.12 2.03 -35.04
N THR A 265 -29.00 2.91 -36.02
CA THR A 265 -28.22 2.65 -37.24
C THR A 265 -26.72 2.62 -36.95
N GLY A 266 -25.95 1.97 -37.81
CA GLY A 266 -24.49 1.91 -37.67
C GLY A 266 -23.84 3.29 -37.56
N ASN A 267 -24.32 4.28 -38.32
CA ASN A 267 -23.78 5.64 -38.30
C ASN A 267 -23.95 6.32 -36.93
N GLU A 268 -25.12 6.20 -36.30
CA GLU A 268 -25.41 6.76 -34.96
C GLU A 268 -24.61 6.07 -33.84
N LEU A 269 -24.15 4.83 -34.08
CA LEU A 269 -23.29 4.10 -33.15
C LEU A 269 -21.80 4.36 -33.41
N MET A 270 -21.39 4.67 -34.64
CA MET A 270 -19.98 4.88 -35.02
C MET A 270 -19.32 6.04 -34.26
N GLU A 271 -20.03 7.13 -33.97
CA GLU A 271 -19.51 8.26 -33.20
C GLU A 271 -19.16 7.83 -31.75
N ILE A 272 -20.13 7.23 -31.05
CA ILE A 272 -19.94 6.75 -29.67
C ILE A 272 -18.90 5.62 -29.62
N LEU A 273 -18.90 4.74 -30.63
CA LEU A 273 -17.92 3.66 -30.72
C LEU A 273 -16.51 4.19 -30.99
N ASP A 274 -16.28 5.22 -31.80
CA ASP A 274 -14.93 5.78 -31.94
C ASP A 274 -14.49 6.55 -30.70
N GLU A 275 -15.36 7.21 -29.92
CA GLU A 275 -14.96 7.75 -28.60
C GLU A 275 -14.49 6.66 -27.64
N MET A 276 -15.25 5.55 -27.56
CA MET A 276 -14.87 4.36 -26.79
C MET A 276 -13.55 3.76 -27.29
N ASP A 277 -13.39 3.67 -28.61
CA ASP A 277 -12.23 3.05 -29.22
C ASP A 277 -11.00 3.98 -29.18
N GLN A 278 -11.15 5.30 -29.25
CA GLN A 278 -10.09 6.29 -28.97
C GLN A 278 -9.62 6.20 -27.52
N THR A 279 -10.53 6.03 -26.57
CA THR A 279 -10.18 5.86 -25.15
C THR A 279 -9.37 4.57 -24.96
N ARG A 280 -9.86 3.45 -25.49
CA ARG A 280 -9.14 2.17 -25.49
C ARG A 280 -7.80 2.22 -26.26
N LYS A 281 -7.73 2.96 -27.38
CA LYS A 281 -6.49 3.20 -28.14
C LYS A 281 -5.47 3.95 -27.28
N LYS A 282 -5.88 4.96 -26.49
CA LYS A 282 -5.00 5.71 -25.56
C LYS A 282 -4.45 4.83 -24.43
N GLU A 283 -5.29 3.99 -23.83
CA GLU A 283 -4.85 3.00 -22.83
C GLU A 283 -3.85 1.99 -23.45
N MET A 284 -4.19 1.43 -24.62
CA MET A 284 -3.37 0.45 -25.31
C MET A 284 -2.06 1.03 -25.87
N GLN A 285 -2.02 2.33 -26.19
CA GLN A 285 -0.80 3.04 -26.61
C GLN A 285 0.31 2.96 -25.57
N LEU A 286 -0.02 3.01 -24.26
CA LEU A 286 0.97 2.86 -23.19
C LEU A 286 1.58 1.45 -23.21
N TYR A 287 0.75 0.41 -23.22
CA TYR A 287 1.21 -0.99 -23.29
C TYR A 287 2.02 -1.28 -24.56
N ASN A 288 1.57 -0.78 -25.72
CA ASN A 288 2.29 -0.90 -26.99
C ASN A 288 3.65 -0.17 -26.95
N SER A 289 3.72 1.00 -26.30
CA SER A 289 4.97 1.74 -26.12
C SER A 289 5.95 0.97 -25.24
N ILE A 290 5.50 0.44 -24.09
CA ILE A 290 6.32 -0.41 -23.21
C ILE A 290 6.82 -1.65 -23.97
N PHE A 291 5.96 -2.31 -24.75
CA PHE A 291 6.34 -3.47 -25.55
C PHE A 291 7.36 -3.14 -26.66
N SER A 292 7.25 -1.95 -27.26
CA SER A 292 8.24 -1.44 -28.22
C SER A 292 9.59 -1.15 -27.55
N LEU A 293 9.61 -0.57 -26.35
CA LEU A 293 10.84 -0.38 -25.57
C LEU A 293 11.49 -1.70 -25.17
N LEU A 294 10.68 -2.70 -24.79
CA LEU A 294 11.13 -4.08 -24.53
C LEU A 294 11.70 -4.81 -25.76
N SER A 295 11.66 -4.19 -26.95
CA SER A 295 12.25 -4.72 -28.19
C SER A 295 13.65 -4.16 -28.50
N PHE A 296 14.19 -3.24 -27.68
CA PHE A 296 15.55 -2.72 -27.86
C PHE A 296 16.63 -3.69 -27.36
N GLU A 297 17.84 -3.61 -27.92
CA GLU A 297 19.01 -4.39 -27.48
C GLU A 297 19.46 -3.99 -26.06
N LYS A 298 19.38 -2.69 -25.74
CA LYS A 298 19.96 -2.10 -24.54
C LYS A 298 18.93 -1.75 -23.48
N ILE A 299 18.49 -2.79 -22.77
CA ILE A 299 17.56 -2.69 -21.64
C ILE A 299 18.33 -2.87 -20.33
N GLY A 300 18.17 -1.93 -19.42
CA GLY A 300 18.69 -1.97 -18.06
C GLY A 300 17.56 -2.08 -17.04
N TYR A 301 17.67 -3.05 -16.13
CA TYR A 301 16.81 -3.19 -14.96
C TYR A 301 17.66 -3.11 -13.69
N THR A 302 17.17 -2.39 -12.68
CA THR A 302 17.66 -2.53 -11.30
C THR A 302 16.58 -2.17 -10.31
N GLU A 303 16.60 -2.81 -9.15
CA GLU A 303 15.92 -2.31 -7.97
C GLU A 303 16.71 -1.13 -7.41
N VAL A 304 16.00 -0.10 -6.92
CA VAL A 304 16.59 1.13 -6.40
C VAL A 304 16.06 1.41 -5.01
N GLN A 305 16.99 1.64 -4.07
CA GLN A 305 16.67 1.98 -2.70
C GLN A 305 17.00 3.45 -2.44
N PHE A 306 15.95 4.26 -2.35
CA PHE A 306 15.99 5.65 -1.95
C PHE A 306 16.17 5.75 -0.43
N ARG A 307 17.30 6.32 -0.01
CA ARG A 307 17.64 6.54 1.41
C ARG A 307 17.34 7.99 1.79
N PRO A 308 16.70 8.25 2.94
CA PRO A 308 16.43 9.61 3.37
C PRO A 308 17.72 10.35 3.75
N TYR A 309 17.81 11.62 3.37
CA TYR A 309 18.81 12.57 3.85
C TYR A 309 18.13 13.92 4.10
N ARG A 310 18.81 14.85 4.77
CA ARG A 310 18.32 16.21 4.98
C ARG A 310 19.37 17.25 4.60
N THR A 311 18.91 18.48 4.38
CA THR A 311 19.75 19.66 4.21
C THR A 311 20.00 20.34 5.55
N ASP A 312 21.19 20.94 5.70
CA ASP A 312 21.58 21.77 6.85
C ASP A 312 20.91 23.18 6.84
N ASP A 313 19.69 23.25 6.30
CA ASP A 313 18.82 24.43 6.32
C ASP A 313 18.30 24.69 7.74
N PHE A 314 18.00 25.95 8.07
CA PHE A 314 17.30 26.31 9.33
C PHE A 314 15.92 25.63 9.48
N ILE A 315 15.32 25.17 8.38
CA ILE A 315 14.19 24.23 8.37
C ILE A 315 14.69 23.00 7.60
N THR A 316 15.07 21.93 8.29
CA THR A 316 15.66 20.74 7.66
C THR A 316 14.65 20.11 6.71
N ARG A 317 14.99 20.01 5.42
CA ARG A 317 14.10 19.44 4.39
C ARG A 317 14.41 17.97 4.18
N LEU A 318 13.37 17.12 4.16
CA LEU A 318 13.50 15.71 3.81
C LEU A 318 13.64 15.51 2.31
N TYR A 319 14.79 14.96 1.91
CA TYR A 319 15.07 14.48 0.56
C TYR A 319 15.39 12.98 0.60
N TYR A 320 15.43 12.37 -0.57
CA TYR A 320 15.87 10.98 -0.73
C TYR A 320 16.87 10.87 -1.88
N GLU A 321 17.92 10.06 -1.70
CA GLU A 321 18.92 9.76 -2.74
C GLU A 321 19.20 8.25 -2.77
N THR A 322 19.40 7.69 -3.96
CA THR A 322 19.87 6.31 -4.11
C THR A 322 21.39 6.24 -4.05
N PRO A 323 22.00 5.20 -3.45
CA PRO A 323 23.40 4.86 -3.72
C PRO A 323 23.68 4.80 -5.23
N ARG A 324 24.92 5.07 -5.66
CA ARG A 324 25.29 5.01 -7.08
C ARG A 324 25.00 3.62 -7.67
N LEU A 325 24.07 3.56 -8.61
CA LEU A 325 23.67 2.33 -9.33
C LEU A 325 24.38 2.26 -10.69
N THR A 326 24.75 1.06 -11.13
CA THR A 326 25.43 0.86 -12.42
C THR A 326 24.52 0.09 -13.37
N VAL A 327 24.09 0.73 -14.45
CA VAL A 327 23.09 0.22 -15.40
C VAL A 327 23.49 0.64 -16.82
N LEU A 328 23.43 -0.29 -17.79
CA LEU A 328 23.88 -0.08 -19.18
C LEU A 328 25.32 0.43 -19.30
N ASN A 329 26.22 -0.07 -18.43
CA ASN A 329 27.61 0.37 -18.29
C ASN A 329 27.79 1.86 -17.95
N GLN A 330 26.72 2.51 -17.45
CA GLN A 330 26.74 3.90 -16.97
C GLN A 330 26.42 3.94 -15.47
N THR A 331 26.92 4.96 -14.78
CA THR A 331 26.71 5.17 -13.35
C THR A 331 25.64 6.23 -13.14
N TRP A 332 24.58 5.89 -12.41
CA TRP A 332 23.40 6.72 -12.19
C TRP A 332 23.17 6.99 -10.71
N VAL A 333 22.42 8.05 -10.43
CA VAL A 333 21.83 8.38 -9.13
C VAL A 333 20.42 8.89 -9.38
N LEU A 334 19.45 8.41 -8.61
CA LEU A 334 18.14 9.05 -8.50
C LEU A 334 18.10 9.91 -7.24
N LYS A 335 17.54 11.11 -7.38
CA LYS A 335 17.12 11.96 -6.25
C LYS A 335 15.61 12.07 -6.21
N ALA A 336 15.04 12.31 -5.05
CA ALA A 336 13.65 12.67 -4.89
C ALA A 336 13.41 13.68 -3.76
N ARG A 337 12.37 14.48 -3.92
CA ARG A 337 11.91 15.52 -2.99
C ARG A 337 10.42 15.34 -2.69
N VAL A 338 10.00 15.72 -1.49
CA VAL A 338 8.58 15.68 -1.08
C VAL A 338 7.95 17.05 -1.35
N ASN A 339 6.72 17.08 -1.85
CA ASN A 339 5.95 18.28 -2.17
C ASN A 339 6.77 19.37 -2.90
N ASP A 340 7.55 18.98 -3.89
CA ASP A 340 8.40 19.88 -4.71
C ASP A 340 9.29 20.86 -3.90
N SER A 341 9.72 20.45 -2.71
CA SER A 341 10.50 21.26 -1.74
C SER A 341 9.76 22.47 -1.14
N GLU A 342 8.42 22.38 -1.03
CA GLU A 342 7.58 23.25 -0.19
C GLU A 342 8.21 23.56 1.17
N ARG A 343 7.97 24.77 1.70
CA ARG A 343 8.56 25.20 2.98
C ARG A 343 8.07 24.37 4.16
N ASN A 344 6.80 23.97 4.16
CA ASN A 344 6.12 23.31 5.29
C ASN A 344 5.27 22.11 4.79
N PRO A 345 5.85 21.03 4.23
CA PRO A 345 5.08 19.89 3.68
C PRO A 345 4.19 19.20 4.73
N ASN A 346 4.58 19.31 6.01
CA ASN A 346 3.82 18.87 7.17
C ASN A 346 2.41 19.46 7.29
N LEU A 347 2.16 20.63 6.70
CA LEU A 347 0.86 21.31 6.75
C LEU A 347 -0.07 20.91 5.60
N SER A 348 0.43 20.18 4.59
CA SER A 348 -0.39 19.70 3.49
C SER A 348 -0.92 18.29 3.75
N CYS A 349 -2.24 18.12 3.61
CA CYS A 349 -2.90 16.83 3.53
C CYS A 349 -2.68 16.15 2.17
N LYS A 350 -2.30 16.91 1.13
CA LYS A 350 -1.87 16.39 -0.17
C LYS A 350 -0.35 16.21 -0.15
N ARG A 351 0.08 14.97 -0.34
CA ARG A 351 1.50 14.59 -0.39
C ARG A 351 1.85 14.03 -1.74
N THR A 352 2.93 14.55 -2.30
CA THR A 352 3.50 14.16 -3.59
C THR A 352 5.00 13.93 -3.42
N LEU A 353 5.57 13.14 -4.31
CA LEU A 353 7.00 12.91 -4.39
C LEU A 353 7.42 13.08 -5.85
N SER A 354 8.42 13.93 -6.09
CA SER A 354 8.98 14.15 -7.43
C SER A 354 10.45 13.75 -7.45
N PHE A 355 10.91 13.22 -8.58
CA PHE A 355 12.20 12.57 -8.72
C PHE A 355 12.99 13.07 -9.92
N GLN A 356 14.31 12.92 -9.85
CA GLN A 356 15.29 13.37 -10.82
C GLN A 356 16.24 12.21 -11.13
N LEU A 357 16.47 11.88 -12.40
CA LEU A 357 17.47 10.89 -12.82
C LEU A 357 18.76 11.60 -13.25
N ILE A 358 19.88 11.21 -12.66
CA ILE A 358 21.17 11.87 -12.84
C ILE A 358 22.23 10.86 -13.31
N LEU A 359 22.80 11.13 -14.48
CA LEU A 359 23.99 10.47 -14.99
C LEU A 359 25.24 11.02 -14.28
N LYS A 360 26.11 10.12 -13.78
CA LYS A 360 27.35 10.47 -13.04
C LYS A 360 28.63 9.95 -13.71
N SER A 361 28.54 9.08 -14.71
CA SER A 361 29.64 8.73 -15.62
C SER A 361 29.70 9.71 -16.80
N LYS A 362 30.88 9.89 -17.39
CA LYS A 362 31.06 10.62 -18.65
C LYS A 362 30.68 9.74 -19.83
N ILE A 363 30.11 10.33 -20.87
CA ILE A 363 29.67 9.63 -22.09
C ILE A 363 30.35 10.19 -23.34
N ASN A 364 30.70 9.30 -24.28
CA ASN A 364 31.44 9.67 -25.50
C ASN A 364 30.57 10.33 -26.59
N SER A 365 29.25 10.18 -26.47
CA SER A 365 28.23 10.74 -27.36
C SER A 365 26.95 10.96 -26.56
N PRO A 366 26.06 11.89 -26.96
CA PRO A 366 24.73 12.00 -26.35
C PRO A 366 23.98 10.66 -26.35
N MET A 367 23.23 10.41 -25.29
CA MET A 367 22.55 9.15 -25.03
C MET A 367 21.06 9.40 -24.80
N GLU A 368 20.26 9.00 -25.79
CA GLU A 368 18.80 9.08 -25.76
C GLU A 368 18.25 7.87 -24.99
N CYS A 369 17.49 8.15 -23.93
CA CYS A 369 16.96 7.15 -23.02
C CYS A 369 15.47 7.34 -22.76
N SER A 370 14.72 6.24 -22.81
CA SER A 370 13.42 6.13 -22.14
C SER A 370 13.62 5.48 -20.77
N PHE A 371 12.87 5.89 -19.74
CA PHE A 371 12.92 5.25 -18.42
C PHE A 371 11.59 5.36 -17.68
N LEU A 372 11.38 4.47 -16.72
CA LEU A 372 10.25 4.51 -15.80
C LEU A 372 10.61 3.95 -14.42
N LEU A 373 9.89 4.44 -13.40
CA LEU A 373 9.88 3.87 -12.05
C LEU A 373 8.57 3.13 -11.82
N LEU A 374 8.68 1.92 -11.26
CA LEU A 374 7.57 1.06 -10.87
C LEU A 374 7.68 0.68 -9.38
N GLU A 375 6.60 0.11 -8.84
CA GLU A 375 6.56 -0.50 -7.51
C GLU A 375 7.77 -1.41 -7.23
N GLY A 376 8.32 -1.31 -6.01
CA GLY A 376 9.39 -2.19 -5.53
C GLY A 376 8.88 -3.58 -5.17
N PRO A 377 9.78 -4.57 -4.98
CA PRO A 377 9.39 -5.80 -4.32
C PRO A 377 9.01 -5.52 -2.85
N TYR A 378 7.92 -6.15 -2.39
CA TYR A 378 7.42 -6.09 -1.00
C TYR A 378 6.90 -4.73 -0.50
N ASP A 379 6.65 -3.76 -1.38
CA ASP A 379 5.96 -2.49 -1.04
C ASP A 379 4.56 -2.49 -1.68
N ASP A 380 3.49 -2.47 -0.86
CA ASP A 380 2.09 -2.48 -1.33
C ASP A 380 1.65 -1.11 -1.88
N VAL A 381 2.52 -0.42 -2.64
CA VAL A 381 2.33 0.98 -3.07
C VAL A 381 1.99 1.06 -4.54
N LYS A 382 0.79 1.53 -4.85
CA LYS A 382 0.30 1.63 -6.22
C LYS A 382 0.89 2.84 -6.95
N ILE A 383 1.55 2.59 -8.08
CA ILE A 383 2.18 3.59 -8.95
C ILE A 383 1.77 3.30 -10.40
N HIS A 384 1.27 4.30 -11.12
CA HIS A 384 0.92 4.14 -12.54
C HIS A 384 2.18 4.15 -13.43
N PRO A 385 2.33 3.24 -14.41
CA PRO A 385 3.46 3.28 -15.33
C PRO A 385 3.44 4.55 -16.19
N VAL A 386 4.49 5.37 -16.11
CA VAL A 386 4.72 6.53 -16.99
C VAL A 386 6.12 6.45 -17.58
N ILE A 387 6.22 6.56 -18.90
CA ILE A 387 7.50 6.54 -19.64
C ILE A 387 8.01 7.97 -19.79
N TYR A 388 9.15 8.26 -19.19
CA TYR A 388 9.87 9.52 -19.36
C TYR A 388 10.95 9.34 -20.43
N HIS A 389 11.24 10.42 -21.17
CA HIS A 389 12.18 10.43 -22.28
C HIS A 389 13.18 11.58 -22.08
N PHE A 390 14.48 11.31 -22.22
CA PHE A 390 15.53 12.32 -22.03
C PHE A 390 16.77 12.02 -22.86
N VAL A 391 17.50 13.06 -23.28
CA VAL A 391 18.79 12.94 -23.99
C VAL A 391 19.89 13.43 -23.06
N PHE A 392 20.61 12.50 -22.46
CA PHE A 392 21.76 12.80 -21.60
C PHE A 392 22.98 13.20 -22.45
N SER A 393 23.71 14.21 -22.01
CA SER A 393 25.01 14.62 -22.56
C SER A 393 26.00 14.89 -21.41
N ASN A 394 27.22 15.36 -21.70
CA ASN A 394 28.15 15.74 -20.61
C ASN A 394 27.82 17.13 -20.05
N GLU A 395 27.06 17.92 -20.80
CA GLU A 395 26.62 19.28 -20.52
C GLU A 395 25.24 19.29 -19.84
N ASN A 396 24.40 18.30 -20.18
CA ASN A 396 23.07 18.08 -19.63
C ASN A 396 22.94 16.64 -19.12
N ASN A 397 23.40 16.40 -17.89
CA ASN A 397 23.55 15.08 -17.30
C ASN A 397 22.46 14.74 -16.26
N GLU A 398 21.49 15.62 -16.01
CA GLU A 398 20.36 15.38 -15.11
C GLU A 398 19.03 15.85 -15.70
N THR A 399 17.96 15.13 -15.39
CA THR A 399 16.61 15.50 -15.81
C THR A 399 16.09 16.70 -15.00
N ASP A 400 14.96 17.28 -15.42
CA ASP A 400 14.09 18.02 -14.51
C ASP A 400 13.52 17.11 -13.40
N TYR A 401 12.91 17.71 -12.38
CA TYR A 401 12.12 16.98 -11.38
C TYR A 401 10.75 16.62 -11.96
N MET A 402 10.49 15.32 -12.07
CA MET A 402 9.24 14.76 -12.60
C MET A 402 8.41 14.18 -11.44
N ALA A 403 7.09 14.41 -11.42
CA ALA A 403 6.23 13.81 -10.41
C ALA A 403 6.24 12.27 -10.51
N LEU A 404 6.44 11.56 -9.39
CA LEU A 404 6.23 10.12 -9.33
C LEU A 404 4.71 9.88 -9.37
N PRO A 405 4.19 9.06 -10.31
CA PRO A 405 2.75 8.92 -10.60
C PRO A 405 2.05 7.96 -9.60
N ILE A 406 2.17 8.28 -8.32
CA ILE A 406 1.48 7.62 -7.21
C ILE A 406 -0.04 7.85 -7.35
N VAL A 407 -0.87 6.85 -7.03
CA VAL A 407 -2.35 6.96 -7.20
C VAL A 407 -2.95 8.08 -6.34
N ASP A 408 -2.57 8.17 -5.07
CA ASP A 408 -3.09 9.18 -4.14
C ASP A 408 -2.09 9.51 -3.00
N SER A 409 -2.52 10.37 -2.07
CA SER A 409 -1.70 10.76 -0.92
C SER A 409 -1.68 9.73 0.23
N VAL A 410 -2.54 8.71 0.24
CA VAL A 410 -2.46 7.57 1.17
C VAL A 410 -1.32 6.64 0.75
N GLU A 411 -1.24 6.33 -0.55
CA GLU A 411 -0.12 5.62 -1.17
C GLU A 411 1.20 6.40 -0.98
N CYS A 412 1.20 7.73 -1.13
CA CYS A 412 2.38 8.55 -0.81
C CYS A 412 2.76 8.49 0.68
N ASN A 413 1.79 8.45 1.59
CA ASN A 413 2.06 8.30 3.03
C ASN A 413 2.67 6.92 3.37
N LYS A 414 2.33 5.83 2.65
CA LYS A 414 2.99 4.51 2.83
C LYS A 414 4.51 4.61 2.60
N LEU A 415 4.93 5.27 1.52
CA LEU A 415 6.32 5.51 1.15
C LEU A 415 7.06 6.34 2.21
N LEU A 416 6.45 7.44 2.66
CA LEU A 416 7.04 8.32 3.68
C LEU A 416 7.16 7.64 5.05
N ALA A 417 6.21 6.77 5.40
CA ALA A 417 6.24 5.93 6.59
C ALA A 417 7.23 4.74 6.52
N ALA A 418 7.97 4.58 5.41
CA ALA A 418 9.00 3.55 5.27
C ALA A 418 10.37 4.01 5.79
N LYS A 419 11.25 3.05 6.12
CA LYS A 419 12.63 3.36 6.51
C LYS A 419 13.45 3.86 5.31
N ASN A 420 13.35 3.13 4.20
CA ASN A 420 13.81 3.50 2.87
C ASN A 420 12.63 3.30 1.90
N ILE A 421 12.62 4.01 0.78
CA ILE A 421 11.68 3.77 -0.33
C ILE A 421 12.34 2.81 -1.32
N ASN A 422 11.65 1.75 -1.73
CA ASN A 422 12.20 0.76 -2.69
C ASN A 422 11.33 0.78 -3.96
N LEU A 423 11.95 0.97 -5.11
CA LEU A 423 11.27 1.03 -6.42
C LEU A 423 12.05 0.18 -7.44
N ARG A 424 11.44 -0.10 -8.59
CA ARG A 424 12.10 -0.72 -9.75
C ARG A 424 12.36 0.33 -10.81
N LEU A 425 13.61 0.46 -11.25
CA LEU A 425 14.02 1.34 -12.34
C LEU A 425 14.27 0.51 -13.61
N PHE A 426 13.58 0.89 -14.68
CA PHE A 426 13.87 0.43 -16.03
C PHE A 426 14.45 1.59 -16.84
N ILE A 427 15.59 1.36 -17.53
CA ILE A 427 16.22 2.30 -18.47
C ILE A 427 16.36 1.59 -19.81
N PHE A 428 15.99 2.27 -20.89
CA PHE A 428 16.08 1.80 -22.27
C PHE A 428 16.95 2.78 -23.05
N GLN A 429 18.15 2.37 -23.49
CA GLN A 429 18.94 3.22 -24.39
C GLN A 429 18.40 3.07 -25.81
N ILE A 430 17.88 4.16 -26.37
CA ILE A 430 17.49 4.24 -27.79
C ILE A 430 18.77 4.26 -28.63
N GLN A 431 18.89 3.30 -29.54
CA GLN A 431 19.86 3.30 -30.63
C GLN A 431 19.21 3.94 -31.87
N LYS A 432 20.02 4.68 -32.63
CA LYS A 432 19.69 5.25 -33.94
C LYS A 432 20.44 4.51 -35.04
#